data_AF-A0A358DKQ9-F1
#
_entry.id   AF-A0A358DKQ9-F1
#
_cell.length_a   1.000
_cell.length_b   1.000
_cell.length_c   1.000
_cell.angle_alpha   90.00
_cell.angle_beta   90.00
_cell.angle_gamma   90.00
#
_symmetry.space_group_name_H-M   'P 1'
#
loop_
_entity.id
_entity.type
_entity.pdbx_description
1 polymer ?
#
loop_
_entity_poly.entity_id
_entity_poly.type
_entity_poly.pdbx_seq_one_letter_code
_entity_poly.pdbx_strand_id
1 'polypeptide(L)'
;MVRGEESMKRTGIFCWLSAVLCFAACSEQVVVQQQQGACGNGELELGEACDDGNETNSDDCTNGCDLARCGDGVTRTDLPVGEAGHETCDDGNDVDGDACLNNCQVAVCGDGVLRADVSEGGLGFEACDDGNTVESDACLNNCEPAQCGDGVLRTDLQASESGHEACDDGNENDDDACRNNCEEARCGDGVLGPGEGCDDGNEDPTDACANCIPSTCGDGYVQEGEFCDDGNEVETDACLNSCAAARCGDGIVWANQETCDDGNAVPQDACTNQCIPARCGDGIHRNDLQVEDPGYEQCDDGNNNQTDHCLNACRVARCGDGHLLGVEEACDDGNLVAQDACTNACEHARCGDGLLRVDLAEGADGYEGCDDGNAIEDDGCTSDCQIRPLATCGDGIVHEDEACDDGNRSNIDACSNACETARCGDGILRQDLEPGAVGYEACDDANDVTTDACTNNCLLARCGDGILRADLALGQMGFEACDDGNDRNEDLCTNDCTAARCGDGFQQAGEACDDGNQNQADACLNQCEEARCGDGYVRAGVEACDDGDLNADDVADA
;
A
#
# COMPACT_ATOMS: atom_id res chain seq x y z
N MET A 1 1.35 79.53 44.78
CA MET A 1 2.35 80.62 44.63
C MET A 1 1.84 81.66 43.65
N VAL A 2 1.12 82.66 44.15
CA VAL A 2 0.90 83.96 43.50
C VAL A 2 1.18 84.98 44.61
N ARG A 3 2.17 85.84 44.39
CA ARG A 3 2.59 86.90 45.32
C ARG A 3 1.58 88.05 45.27
N GLY A 4 1.26 88.60 46.43
CA GLY A 4 0.59 89.89 46.58
C GLY A 4 0.90 90.46 47.96
N GLU A 5 1.80 91.45 47.99
CA GLU A 5 2.13 92.29 49.14
C GLU A 5 0.93 93.17 49.53
N GLU A 6 0.77 93.51 50.81
CA GLU A 6 0.62 94.90 51.25
C GLU A 6 0.66 95.04 52.78
N SER A 7 1.40 96.06 53.23
CA SER A 7 1.68 96.44 54.61
C SER A 7 1.03 97.78 54.91
N MET A 8 0.31 97.94 56.03
CA MET A 8 -0.02 99.27 56.57
C MET A 8 -0.60 99.25 57.99
N LYS A 9 0.06 99.97 58.92
CA LYS A 9 -0.46 101.00 59.88
C LYS A 9 0.42 101.02 61.15
N ARG A 10 1.23 102.06 61.38
CA ARG A 10 0.99 103.45 61.87
C ARG A 10 0.94 103.60 63.41
N THR A 11 2.05 104.18 63.87
CA THR A 11 2.43 105.03 65.03
C THR A 11 1.39 105.86 65.80
N GLY A 12 1.68 106.11 67.10
CA GLY A 12 1.27 107.27 67.95
C GLY A 12 1.47 106.97 69.45
N ILE A 13 2.50 107.44 70.18
CA ILE A 13 2.83 108.76 70.79
C ILE A 13 2.01 109.14 72.07
N PHE A 14 2.72 109.11 73.22
CA PHE A 14 2.69 109.93 74.47
C PHE A 14 1.45 110.76 74.89
N CYS A 15 1.07 110.71 76.19
CA CYS A 15 0.88 111.93 77.01
C CYS A 15 0.86 111.67 78.54
N TRP A 16 1.15 112.73 79.30
CA TRP A 16 1.55 112.84 80.71
C TRP A 16 0.42 113.30 81.67
N LEU A 17 0.62 113.03 82.97
CA LEU A 17 0.25 113.78 84.20
C LEU A 17 -1.17 114.35 84.41
N SER A 18 -1.71 114.14 85.63
CA SER A 18 -2.08 115.22 86.56
C SER A 18 -2.49 114.71 87.96
N ALA A 19 -1.89 115.32 88.99
CA ALA A 19 -2.12 115.13 90.41
C ALA A 19 -2.85 116.34 91.00
N VAL A 20 -3.81 116.16 91.94
CA VAL A 20 -4.30 117.19 92.91
C VAL A 20 -5.00 116.41 94.06
N LEU A 21 -4.41 116.29 95.27
CA LEU A 21 -4.55 117.16 96.47
C LEU A 21 -5.94 117.11 97.16
N CYS A 22 -6.00 116.61 98.42
CA CYS A 22 -6.38 117.39 99.62
C CYS A 22 -6.79 116.54 100.86
N PHE A 23 -6.07 116.79 101.96
CA PHE A 23 -6.48 116.93 103.37
C PHE A 23 -7.38 115.89 104.09
N ALA A 24 -6.73 115.16 105.01
CA ALA A 24 -6.92 115.16 106.46
C ALA A 24 -8.34 115.00 107.05
N ALA A 25 -8.58 113.85 107.70
CA ALA A 25 -9.06 113.75 109.09
C ALA A 25 -8.98 112.29 109.58
N CYS A 26 -8.20 112.03 110.63
CA CYS A 26 -8.24 110.77 111.37
C CYS A 26 -9.49 110.71 112.25
N SER A 27 -10.28 109.65 112.12
CA SER A 27 -11.15 109.13 113.18
C SER A 27 -11.00 107.61 113.18
N GLU A 28 -10.63 107.03 114.33
CA GLU A 28 -10.44 105.60 114.60
C GLU A 28 -11.27 104.68 113.70
N GLN A 29 -10.61 103.92 112.83
CA GLN A 29 -11.19 102.74 112.20
C GLN A 29 -10.57 101.51 112.85
N VAL A 30 -11.42 100.69 113.48
CA VAL A 30 -11.08 99.31 113.84
C VAL A 30 -10.92 98.55 112.53
N VAL A 31 -9.68 98.26 112.16
CA VAL A 31 -9.37 97.32 111.07
C VAL A 31 -9.59 95.92 111.62
N VAL A 32 -10.72 95.29 111.28
CA VAL A 32 -10.79 93.83 111.30
C VAL A 32 -9.98 93.39 110.08
N GLN A 33 -8.72 93.01 110.29
CA GLN A 33 -8.02 92.26 109.26
C GLN A 33 -8.75 90.92 109.17
N GLN A 34 -9.44 90.69 108.05
CA GLN A 34 -9.79 89.33 107.68
C GLN A 34 -8.46 88.63 107.43
N GLN A 35 -8.10 87.74 108.34
CA GLN A 35 -6.96 86.84 108.20
C GLN A 35 -7.28 85.99 106.97
N GLN A 36 -6.48 86.12 105.90
CA GLN A 36 -6.57 85.19 104.77
C GLN A 36 -6.19 83.81 105.31
N GLY A 37 -7.04 82.81 105.07
CA GLY A 37 -6.80 81.43 105.48
C GLY A 37 -5.50 80.91 104.89
N ALA A 38 -4.82 80.03 105.63
CA ALA A 38 -3.54 79.48 105.23
C ALA A 38 -3.65 77.97 105.01
N CYS A 39 -3.65 77.56 103.74
CA CYS A 39 -3.81 76.16 103.35
C CYS A 39 -2.76 75.22 103.94
N GLY A 40 -3.22 74.04 104.40
CA GLY A 40 -2.39 72.96 104.91
C GLY A 40 -2.15 73.01 106.42
N ASN A 41 -2.97 73.76 107.16
CA ASN A 41 -2.83 73.95 108.61
C ASN A 41 -3.76 73.04 109.45
N GLY A 42 -4.70 72.35 108.79
CA GLY A 42 -5.64 71.39 109.34
C GLY A 42 -6.98 71.98 109.75
N GLU A 43 -7.23 73.27 109.51
CA GLU A 43 -8.44 73.99 109.88
C GLU A 43 -9.08 74.64 108.65
N LEU A 44 -10.36 74.34 108.38
CA LEU A 44 -11.07 74.91 107.23
C LEU A 44 -11.46 76.37 107.49
N GLU A 45 -10.78 77.30 106.83
CA GLU A 45 -10.96 78.75 106.99
C GLU A 45 -11.82 79.38 105.86
N LEU A 46 -12.21 80.64 106.04
CA LEU A 46 -13.10 81.35 105.11
C LEU A 46 -12.37 81.67 103.79
N GLY A 47 -12.71 80.91 102.74
CA GLY A 47 -12.09 81.03 101.41
C GLY A 47 -11.45 79.73 100.91
N GLU A 48 -11.36 78.71 101.76
CA GLU A 48 -10.83 77.39 101.44
C GLU A 48 -11.97 76.41 101.13
N ALA A 49 -11.80 75.57 100.10
CA ALA A 49 -12.73 74.49 99.78
C ALA A 49 -12.37 73.18 100.52
N CYS A 50 -11.10 73.00 100.89
CA CYS A 50 -10.56 71.94 101.72
C CYS A 50 -9.32 72.42 102.50
N ASP A 51 -8.91 71.70 103.54
CA ASP A 51 -7.60 71.76 104.19
C ASP A 51 -7.34 70.40 104.85
N ASP A 52 -6.29 69.68 104.44
CA ASP A 52 -5.94 68.34 104.93
C ASP A 52 -4.73 68.33 105.89
N GLY A 53 -4.29 69.51 106.34
CA GLY A 53 -3.24 69.66 107.34
C GLY A 53 -1.83 69.37 106.85
N ASN A 54 -1.60 69.38 105.54
CA ASN A 54 -0.26 69.24 104.98
C ASN A 54 -0.06 70.07 103.68
N GLU A 55 1.16 70.08 103.14
CA GLU A 55 1.52 70.85 101.92
C GLU A 55 1.76 69.92 100.69
N THR A 56 1.23 68.70 100.73
CA THR A 56 1.23 67.79 99.59
C THR A 56 0.13 68.23 98.64
N ASN A 57 0.41 68.15 97.33
CA ASN A 57 -0.56 68.59 96.32
C ASN A 57 -1.32 67.39 95.74
N SER A 58 -0.84 66.17 95.96
CA SER A 58 -1.27 64.94 95.27
C SER A 58 -2.13 64.04 96.15
N ASP A 59 -2.78 64.61 97.16
CA ASP A 59 -3.72 63.98 98.08
C ASP A 59 -5.10 64.67 98.00
N ASP A 60 -5.95 64.55 99.02
CA ASP A 60 -7.34 65.02 98.97
C ASP A 60 -7.48 66.55 98.73
N CYS A 61 -6.49 67.35 99.10
CA CYS A 61 -6.50 68.80 98.98
C CYS A 61 -5.25 69.33 98.26
N THR A 62 -5.43 70.27 97.33
CA THR A 62 -4.31 70.98 96.73
C THR A 62 -3.77 72.06 97.66
N ASN A 63 -2.52 72.48 97.47
CA ASN A 63 -1.88 73.59 98.17
C ASN A 63 -2.56 74.96 97.91
N GLY A 64 -3.48 75.01 96.95
CA GLY A 64 -4.35 76.16 96.67
C GLY A 64 -5.63 76.19 97.52
N CYS A 65 -5.84 75.18 98.37
CA CYS A 65 -7.05 74.97 99.16
C CYS A 65 -8.30 74.67 98.32
N ASP A 66 -8.07 74.03 97.17
CA ASP A 66 -9.09 73.46 96.31
C ASP A 66 -9.01 71.93 96.39
N LEU A 67 -10.18 71.28 96.34
CA LEU A 67 -10.26 69.81 96.33
C LEU A 67 -9.54 69.28 95.10
N ALA A 68 -8.67 68.28 95.29
CA ALA A 68 -8.03 67.59 94.17
C ALA A 68 -9.08 66.90 93.31
N ARG A 69 -9.10 67.26 92.03
CA ARG A 69 -10.05 66.75 91.04
C ARG A 69 -9.39 66.65 89.68
N CYS A 70 -9.74 65.59 88.99
CA CYS A 70 -9.45 65.47 87.57
C CYS A 70 -9.71 66.75 86.77
N GLY A 71 -8.68 67.22 86.07
CA GLY A 71 -8.68 68.42 85.24
C GLY A 71 -8.19 69.68 85.98
N ASP A 72 -7.63 69.57 87.19
CA ASP A 72 -7.13 70.72 87.97
C ASP A 72 -5.62 71.00 87.81
N GLY A 73 -4.92 70.12 87.09
CA GLY A 73 -3.49 70.19 86.77
C GLY A 73 -2.63 69.45 87.78
N VAL A 74 -3.23 68.69 88.70
CA VAL A 74 -2.56 68.06 89.83
C VAL A 74 -3.00 66.61 90.00
N THR A 75 -2.13 65.69 89.60
CA THR A 75 -2.41 64.24 89.71
C THR A 75 -2.43 63.76 91.17
N ARG A 76 -3.58 63.25 91.61
CA ARG A 76 -3.77 62.61 92.90
C ARG A 76 -3.25 61.18 92.96
N THR A 77 -2.27 60.92 93.85
CA THR A 77 -1.51 59.65 93.92
C THR A 77 -1.43 59.02 95.31
N ASP A 78 -2.06 59.61 96.32
CA ASP A 78 -2.17 59.06 97.68
C ASP A 78 -2.99 57.75 97.73
N LEU A 79 -3.90 57.56 96.76
CA LEU A 79 -4.73 56.37 96.61
C LEU A 79 -4.04 55.30 95.74
N PRO A 80 -4.28 53.99 95.99
CA PRO A 80 -3.86 52.91 95.10
C PRO A 80 -4.51 52.97 93.71
N VAL A 81 -3.78 52.50 92.69
CA VAL A 81 -4.29 52.38 91.31
C VAL A 81 -5.59 51.57 91.29
N GLY A 82 -6.66 52.16 90.73
CA GLY A 82 -7.98 51.53 90.60
C GLY A 82 -8.97 51.85 91.74
N GLU A 83 -8.55 52.58 92.78
CA GLU A 83 -9.49 53.16 93.75
C GLU A 83 -10.13 54.44 93.21
N ALA A 84 -11.38 54.71 93.61
CA ALA A 84 -12.10 55.90 93.18
C ALA A 84 -11.40 57.16 93.68
N GLY A 85 -11.01 58.03 92.75
CA GLY A 85 -10.23 59.24 93.04
C GLY A 85 -8.72 59.08 92.85
N HIS A 86 -8.20 57.89 92.52
CA HIS A 86 -6.83 57.75 92.03
C HIS A 86 -6.73 58.28 90.60
N GLU A 87 -5.73 59.11 90.34
CA GLU A 87 -5.51 59.70 89.03
C GLU A 87 -4.20 59.15 88.46
N THR A 88 -4.27 58.61 87.24
CA THR A 88 -3.08 58.11 86.54
C THR A 88 -2.43 59.20 85.68
N CYS A 89 -3.19 60.23 85.35
CA CYS A 89 -2.78 61.47 84.69
C CYS A 89 -3.68 62.60 85.17
N ASP A 90 -3.25 63.84 84.97
CA ASP A 90 -4.07 65.05 85.01
C ASP A 90 -3.37 66.12 84.15
N ASP A 91 -4.08 66.73 83.21
CA ASP A 91 -3.53 67.74 82.30
C ASP A 91 -4.13 69.16 82.49
N GLY A 92 -4.93 69.34 83.53
CA GLY A 92 -5.49 70.63 83.90
C GLY A 92 -6.63 71.12 83.02
N ASN A 93 -7.32 70.22 82.32
CA ASN A 93 -8.50 70.59 81.56
C ASN A 93 -9.56 69.47 81.49
N ASP A 94 -10.72 69.78 80.88
CA ASP A 94 -11.88 68.88 80.78
C ASP A 94 -12.08 68.34 79.34
N VAL A 95 -11.01 68.12 78.57
CA VAL A 95 -11.08 67.65 77.17
C VAL A 95 -10.59 66.20 77.05
N ASP A 96 -11.50 65.26 76.81
CA ASP A 96 -11.13 63.84 76.68
C ASP A 96 -10.21 63.54 75.47
N GLY A 97 -10.16 64.42 74.47
CA GLY A 97 -9.42 64.21 73.22
C GLY A 97 -7.93 64.57 73.27
N ASP A 98 -7.32 64.59 74.46
CA ASP A 98 -5.89 64.85 74.63
C ASP A 98 -5.18 63.68 75.35
N ALA A 99 -4.15 63.95 76.15
CA ALA A 99 -3.37 62.89 76.78
C ALA A 99 -4.07 62.24 77.98
N CYS A 100 -5.07 62.90 78.56
CA CYS A 100 -5.75 62.44 79.75
C CYS A 100 -7.27 62.56 79.61
N LEU A 101 -7.98 61.46 79.83
CA LEU A 101 -9.44 61.49 79.85
C LEU A 101 -9.94 62.25 81.08
N ASN A 102 -11.18 62.74 81.03
CA ASN A 102 -11.88 63.43 82.13
C ASN A 102 -12.17 62.55 83.35
N ASN A 103 -11.85 61.24 83.25
CA ASN A 103 -11.87 60.30 84.36
C ASN A 103 -10.46 60.04 84.94
N CYS A 104 -9.45 60.80 84.50
CA CYS A 104 -8.05 60.75 84.91
C CYS A 104 -7.36 59.42 84.63
N GLN A 105 -7.80 58.78 83.55
CA GLN A 105 -7.13 57.68 82.90
C GLN A 105 -6.37 58.18 81.67
N VAL A 106 -5.19 57.62 81.44
CA VAL A 106 -4.41 57.93 80.23
C VAL A 106 -5.23 57.53 79.01
N ALA A 107 -5.35 58.45 78.05
CA ALA A 107 -5.99 58.16 76.77
C ALA A 107 -5.17 57.09 76.01
N VAL A 108 -5.83 55.99 75.68
CA VAL A 108 -5.23 54.82 75.02
C VAL A 108 -6.20 54.21 74.02
N CYS A 109 -5.64 53.74 72.91
CA CYS A 109 -6.35 52.93 71.93
C CYS A 109 -7.28 51.86 72.54
N GLY A 110 -8.56 51.96 72.19
CA GLY A 110 -9.64 51.09 72.65
C GLY A 110 -10.38 51.61 73.90
N ASP A 111 -10.23 52.88 74.28
CA ASP A 111 -10.94 53.49 75.41
C ASP A 111 -12.25 54.21 75.03
N GLY A 112 -12.52 54.34 73.74
CA GLY A 112 -13.71 54.93 73.14
C GLY A 112 -13.55 56.41 72.79
N VAL A 113 -12.35 56.96 72.92
CA VAL A 113 -12.07 58.38 72.72
C VAL A 113 -10.89 58.59 71.78
N LEU A 114 -11.16 59.27 70.66
CA LEU A 114 -10.11 59.61 69.69
C LEU A 114 -9.24 60.78 70.19
N ARG A 115 -7.92 60.55 70.27
CA ARG A 115 -6.95 61.62 70.53
C ARG A 115 -6.85 62.64 69.39
N ALA A 116 -7.19 63.89 69.70
CA ALA A 116 -7.22 65.02 68.77
C ALA A 116 -6.05 66.01 68.96
N ASP A 117 -5.30 65.91 70.06
CA ASP A 117 -4.16 66.78 70.37
C ASP A 117 -2.88 66.39 69.61
N VAL A 118 -2.78 65.14 69.14
CA VAL A 118 -1.66 64.62 68.36
C VAL A 118 -2.00 64.64 66.87
N SER A 119 -1.06 65.12 66.04
CA SER A 119 -1.20 65.06 64.58
C SER A 119 -0.74 63.70 64.03
N GLU A 120 -1.26 63.33 62.85
CA GLU A 120 -0.91 62.10 62.14
C GLU A 120 0.61 61.82 62.11
N GLY A 121 1.00 60.59 62.50
CA GLY A 121 2.40 60.15 62.61
C GLY A 121 3.13 60.58 63.90
N GLY A 122 2.44 61.28 64.82
CA GLY A 122 2.93 61.52 66.18
C GLY A 122 2.89 60.28 67.07
N LEU A 123 3.71 60.24 68.12
CA LEU A 123 3.65 59.17 69.12
C LEU A 123 2.32 59.25 69.89
N GLY A 124 1.54 58.17 69.89
CA GLY A 124 0.21 58.14 70.50
C GLY A 124 -0.89 58.80 69.65
N PHE A 125 -0.65 58.98 68.34
CA PHE A 125 -1.70 59.32 67.40
C PHE A 125 -2.62 58.12 67.17
N GLU A 126 -3.91 58.38 67.11
CA GLU A 126 -4.96 57.39 66.86
C GLU A 126 -5.80 57.87 65.69
N ALA A 127 -5.93 57.04 64.65
CA ALA A 127 -6.76 57.35 63.48
C ALA A 127 -8.22 56.91 63.68
N CYS A 128 -8.43 55.93 64.57
CA CYS A 128 -9.73 55.47 65.05
C CYS A 128 -9.63 55.08 66.53
N ASP A 129 -10.77 54.99 67.20
CA ASP A 129 -10.94 54.31 68.49
C ASP A 129 -12.40 53.88 68.60
N ASP A 130 -12.67 52.59 68.83
CA ASP A 130 -14.00 52.03 68.96
C ASP A 130 -14.33 51.49 70.37
N GLY A 131 -13.48 51.79 71.35
CA GLY A 131 -13.71 51.45 72.75
C GLY A 131 -13.52 49.97 73.09
N ASN A 132 -12.85 49.20 72.22
CA ASN A 132 -12.54 47.82 72.53
C ASN A 132 -11.19 47.37 71.92
N THR A 133 -10.89 46.07 72.00
CA THR A 133 -9.60 45.50 71.54
C THR A 133 -9.78 44.34 70.55
N VAL A 134 -10.91 44.32 69.84
CA VAL A 134 -11.22 43.33 68.81
C VAL A 134 -10.65 43.86 67.50
N GLU A 135 -9.77 43.12 66.85
CA GLU A 135 -9.16 43.62 65.60
C GLU A 135 -10.07 43.44 64.38
N SER A 136 -11.14 42.65 64.51
CA SER A 136 -12.05 42.29 63.41
C SER A 136 -13.30 43.18 63.33
N ASP A 137 -13.26 44.39 63.91
CA ASP A 137 -14.33 45.38 63.80
C ASP A 137 -13.81 46.70 63.16
N ALA A 138 -14.16 47.86 63.69
CA ALA A 138 -13.90 49.12 62.99
C ALA A 138 -12.45 49.61 63.14
N CYS A 139 -11.76 49.21 64.21
CA CYS A 139 -10.44 49.71 64.55
C CYS A 139 -9.50 48.58 64.98
N LEU A 140 -8.28 48.58 64.44
CA LEU A 140 -7.24 47.65 64.86
C LEU A 140 -6.67 48.06 66.23
N ASN A 141 -6.06 47.13 66.95
CA ASN A 141 -5.43 47.39 68.26
C ASN A 141 -4.24 48.38 68.22
N ASN A 142 -3.77 48.73 67.02
CA ASN A 142 -2.75 49.76 66.80
C ASN A 142 -3.36 51.15 66.49
N CYS A 143 -4.68 51.28 66.60
CA CYS A 143 -5.45 52.49 66.31
C CYS A 143 -5.38 52.98 64.85
N GLU A 144 -5.22 52.03 63.93
CA GLU A 144 -5.45 52.23 62.51
C GLU A 144 -6.82 51.68 62.10
N PRO A 145 -7.55 52.33 61.18
CA PRO A 145 -8.87 51.85 60.78
C PRO A 145 -8.74 50.54 60.01
N ALA A 146 -9.52 49.54 60.41
CA ALA A 146 -9.55 48.24 59.74
C ALA A 146 -10.05 48.42 58.29
N GLN A 147 -9.21 47.98 57.35
CA GLN A 147 -9.39 48.20 55.91
C GLN A 147 -8.82 47.01 55.14
N CYS A 148 -9.51 46.67 54.06
CA CYS A 148 -9.02 45.73 53.05
C CYS A 148 -7.53 45.91 52.71
N GLY A 149 -6.77 44.83 52.91
CA GLY A 149 -5.34 44.71 52.69
C GLY A 149 -4.49 44.89 53.96
N ASP A 150 -5.10 44.94 55.15
CA ASP A 150 -4.39 45.04 56.43
C ASP A 150 -4.07 43.67 57.07
N GLY A 151 -4.57 42.59 56.48
CA GLY A 151 -4.39 41.21 56.93
C GLY A 151 -5.36 40.77 58.02
N VAL A 152 -6.41 41.55 58.31
CA VAL A 152 -7.39 41.27 59.36
C VAL A 152 -8.81 41.33 58.83
N LEU A 153 -9.42 40.16 58.65
CA LEU A 153 -10.82 40.03 58.22
C LEU A 153 -11.81 40.62 59.24
N ARG A 154 -12.56 41.63 58.81
CA ARG A 154 -13.70 42.23 59.50
C ARG A 154 -14.90 41.31 59.53
N THR A 155 -15.42 41.11 60.72
CA THR A 155 -16.56 40.21 60.98
C THR A 155 -17.79 40.91 61.53
N ASP A 156 -17.68 42.20 61.82
CA ASP A 156 -18.76 43.04 62.32
C ASP A 156 -19.73 43.51 61.22
N LEU A 157 -19.30 43.47 59.95
CA LEU A 157 -20.07 43.86 58.77
C LEU A 157 -20.66 42.68 58.00
N GLN A 158 -21.89 42.83 57.52
CA GLN A 158 -22.55 41.89 56.62
C GLN A 158 -22.15 42.13 55.16
N ALA A 159 -22.29 41.10 54.31
CA ALA A 159 -21.90 41.13 52.90
C ALA A 159 -22.47 42.28 52.05
N SER A 160 -23.59 42.87 52.45
CA SER A 160 -24.22 44.00 51.75
C SER A 160 -23.79 45.38 52.26
N GLU A 161 -22.99 45.44 53.32
CA GLU A 161 -22.57 46.68 53.97
C GLU A 161 -21.27 47.19 53.33
N SER A 162 -21.16 48.51 53.18
CA SER A 162 -19.97 49.11 52.57
C SER A 162 -18.76 48.93 53.50
N GLY A 163 -17.65 48.45 52.95
CA GLY A 163 -16.45 48.10 53.72
C GLY A 163 -16.45 46.66 54.24
N HIS A 164 -17.45 45.85 53.91
CA HIS A 164 -17.35 44.40 54.11
C HIS A 164 -16.28 43.82 53.19
N GLU A 165 -15.52 42.90 53.75
CA GLU A 165 -14.52 42.08 53.08
C GLU A 165 -14.88 40.61 53.27
N ALA A 166 -14.83 39.86 52.17
CA ALA A 166 -15.07 38.42 52.20
C ALA A 166 -13.82 37.65 52.68
N CYS A 167 -12.65 38.25 52.48
CA CYS A 167 -11.34 37.76 52.85
C CYS A 167 -10.40 38.96 53.05
N ASP A 168 -9.30 38.78 53.79
CA ASP A 168 -8.16 39.71 53.81
C ASP A 168 -6.91 38.91 54.16
N ASP A 169 -5.91 38.94 53.28
CA ASP A 169 -4.64 38.24 53.47
C ASP A 169 -3.41 39.17 53.57
N GLY A 170 -3.67 40.49 53.54
CA GLY A 170 -2.68 41.54 53.75
C GLY A 170 -1.62 41.67 52.64
N ASN A 171 -1.85 41.11 51.45
CA ASN A 171 -0.93 41.19 50.33
C ASN A 171 -1.51 42.04 49.16
N GLU A 172 -0.70 42.29 48.13
CA GLU A 172 -1.10 43.07 46.92
C GLU A 172 -1.15 42.19 45.65
N ASN A 173 -1.45 40.89 45.79
CA ASN A 173 -1.46 39.90 44.72
C ASN A 173 -2.88 39.40 44.40
N ASP A 174 -3.41 39.78 43.24
CA ASP A 174 -4.75 39.37 42.81
C ASP A 174 -4.85 37.88 42.38
N ASP A 175 -3.74 37.20 42.12
CA ASP A 175 -3.71 35.82 41.58
C ASP A 175 -3.84 34.72 42.66
N ASP A 176 -4.16 35.08 43.90
CA ASP A 176 -4.38 34.12 44.99
C ASP A 176 -5.85 34.04 45.43
N ALA A 177 -6.12 33.45 46.59
CA ALA A 177 -7.49 33.18 47.01
C ALA A 177 -8.25 34.46 47.41
N CYS A 178 -7.53 35.51 47.78
CA CYS A 178 -8.10 36.78 48.19
C CYS A 178 -7.60 37.90 47.28
N ARG A 179 -8.49 38.49 46.50
CA ARG A 179 -8.10 39.58 45.61
C ARG A 179 -7.82 40.85 46.41
N ASN A 180 -7.10 41.79 45.80
CA ASN A 180 -6.72 43.06 46.41
C ASN A 180 -7.91 43.98 46.73
N ASN A 181 -9.10 43.65 46.23
CA ASN A 181 -10.36 44.30 46.58
C ASN A 181 -11.12 43.59 47.71
N CYS A 182 -10.50 42.60 48.35
CA CYS A 182 -11.03 41.79 49.45
C CYS A 182 -12.32 41.03 49.12
N GLU A 183 -12.43 40.64 47.85
CA GLU A 183 -13.37 39.65 47.37
C GLU A 183 -12.62 38.33 47.15
N GLU A 184 -13.27 37.21 47.43
CA GLU A 184 -12.73 35.90 47.07
C GLU A 184 -12.53 35.82 45.55
N ALA A 185 -11.44 35.17 45.11
CA ALA A 185 -11.21 34.86 43.71
C ALA A 185 -12.30 33.89 43.21
N ARG A 186 -12.86 34.19 42.03
CA ARG A 186 -13.91 33.36 41.42
C ARG A 186 -13.84 33.40 39.91
N CYS A 187 -14.31 32.31 39.31
CA CYS A 187 -14.45 32.21 37.87
C CYS A 187 -15.31 33.32 37.28
N GLY A 188 -14.80 33.97 36.25
CA GLY A 188 -15.46 35.03 35.50
C GLY A 188 -15.30 36.41 36.14
N ASP A 189 -14.32 36.61 37.02
CA ASP A 189 -14.07 37.89 37.65
C ASP A 189 -12.99 38.74 36.95
N GLY A 190 -12.35 38.18 35.93
CA GLY A 190 -11.35 38.81 35.07
C GLY A 190 -9.91 38.58 35.53
N VAL A 191 -9.70 37.81 36.60
CA VAL A 191 -8.39 37.49 37.16
C VAL A 191 -8.21 35.99 37.22
N LEU A 192 -7.01 35.50 36.88
CA LEU A 192 -6.74 34.07 36.92
C LEU A 192 -6.39 33.63 38.35
N GLY A 193 -7.36 33.08 39.07
CA GLY A 193 -7.21 32.66 40.45
C GLY A 193 -6.55 31.27 40.64
N PRO A 194 -6.26 30.89 41.89
CA PRO A 194 -5.68 29.60 42.20
C PRO A 194 -6.68 28.46 41.98
N GLY A 195 -6.34 27.55 41.06
CA GLY A 195 -7.19 26.41 40.67
C GLY A 195 -8.00 26.65 39.40
N GLU A 196 -7.91 27.85 38.82
CA GLU A 196 -8.52 28.21 37.55
C GLU A 196 -7.54 27.98 36.40
N GLY A 197 -7.99 27.34 35.33
CA GLY A 197 -7.22 27.17 34.11
C GLY A 197 -7.39 28.30 33.11
N CYS A 198 -8.47 29.08 33.25
CA CYS A 198 -8.79 30.29 32.50
C CYS A 198 -9.74 31.18 33.33
N ASP A 199 -9.80 32.47 32.95
CA ASP A 199 -10.84 33.42 33.35
C ASP A 199 -10.94 34.47 32.23
N ASP A 200 -12.14 34.69 31.68
CA ASP A 200 -12.40 35.69 30.64
C ASP A 200 -13.37 36.80 31.08
N GLY A 201 -13.54 36.95 32.40
CA GLY A 201 -14.31 38.03 33.00
C GLY A 201 -15.82 37.85 32.93
N ASN A 202 -16.30 36.63 32.63
CA ASN A 202 -17.71 36.31 32.73
C ASN A 202 -17.97 34.81 33.00
N GLU A 203 -19.24 34.43 33.22
CA GLU A 203 -19.65 33.04 33.54
C GLU A 203 -20.34 32.33 32.35
N ASP A 204 -20.18 32.83 31.12
CA ASP A 204 -20.75 32.20 29.91
C ASP A 204 -19.89 31.01 29.48
N PRO A 205 -20.35 29.76 29.55
CA PRO A 205 -19.52 28.61 29.22
C PRO A 205 -19.32 28.40 27.69
N THR A 206 -19.84 29.29 26.85
CA THR A 206 -19.81 29.17 25.38
C THR A 206 -18.74 30.03 24.69
N ASP A 207 -17.92 30.74 25.46
CA ASP A 207 -16.80 31.52 24.97
C ASP A 207 -15.46 30.84 25.29
N ALA A 208 -14.44 31.59 25.72
CA ALA A 208 -13.08 31.07 25.85
C ALA A 208 -12.90 30.21 27.12
N CYS A 209 -13.81 30.33 28.10
CA CYS A 209 -13.66 29.71 29.40
C CYS A 209 -14.95 29.09 29.93
N ALA A 210 -14.97 27.76 30.10
CA ALA A 210 -16.11 27.04 30.65
C ALA A 210 -15.78 26.47 32.02
N ASN A 211 -16.49 26.93 33.07
CA ASN A 211 -16.27 26.46 34.44
C ASN A 211 -14.80 26.54 34.90
N CYS A 212 -14.09 27.59 34.50
CA CYS A 212 -12.66 27.80 34.80
C CYS A 212 -11.72 26.76 34.20
N ILE A 213 -12.19 26.09 33.15
CA ILE A 213 -11.39 25.20 32.32
C ILE A 213 -11.37 25.83 30.92
N PRO A 214 -10.17 25.97 30.30
CA PRO A 214 -10.08 26.47 28.93
C PRO A 214 -10.98 25.65 28.01
N SER A 215 -11.53 26.29 26.97
CA SER A 215 -12.33 25.62 25.94
C SER A 215 -11.72 24.26 25.53
N THR A 216 -12.47 23.18 25.74
CA THR A 216 -12.04 21.82 25.44
C THR A 216 -13.17 21.03 24.81
N CYS A 217 -12.87 20.39 23.69
CA CYS A 217 -13.81 19.53 23.02
C CYS A 217 -14.24 18.33 23.87
N GLY A 218 -15.54 18.07 23.90
CA GLY A 218 -16.20 17.00 24.63
C GLY A 218 -16.70 17.40 26.01
N ASP A 219 -16.79 18.70 26.31
CA ASP A 219 -17.23 19.21 27.63
C ASP A 219 -18.73 19.55 27.71
N GLY A 220 -19.42 19.50 26.57
CA GLY A 220 -20.85 19.73 26.42
C GLY A 220 -21.22 21.14 25.95
N TYR A 221 -20.23 22.00 25.71
CA TYR A 221 -20.44 23.38 25.28
C TYR A 221 -19.76 23.64 23.94
N VAL A 222 -20.52 24.15 22.96
CA VAL A 222 -19.94 24.55 21.68
C VAL A 222 -19.31 25.94 21.83
N GLN A 223 -17.99 25.99 21.89
CA GLN A 223 -17.22 27.22 22.12
C GLN A 223 -16.72 27.88 20.83
N GLU A 224 -16.12 29.08 20.94
CA GLU A 224 -15.59 29.78 19.77
C GLU A 224 -14.48 28.99 19.06
N GLY A 225 -14.75 28.56 17.82
CA GLY A 225 -13.82 27.77 17.01
C GLY A 225 -14.20 26.30 16.87
N GLU A 226 -15.17 25.83 17.65
CA GLU A 226 -15.73 24.48 17.56
C GLU A 226 -16.92 24.44 16.60
N PHE A 227 -17.03 23.35 15.83
CA PHE A 227 -18.19 23.15 14.93
C PHE A 227 -19.30 22.32 15.58
N CYS A 228 -18.94 21.50 16.57
CA CYS A 228 -19.82 20.65 17.37
C CYS A 228 -19.16 20.39 18.72
N ASP A 229 -19.96 19.98 19.70
CA ASP A 229 -19.55 19.38 20.96
C ASP A 229 -20.73 18.52 21.43
N ASP A 230 -20.48 17.26 21.79
CA ASP A 230 -21.51 16.33 22.28
C ASP A 230 -21.24 15.80 23.69
N GLY A 231 -20.34 16.46 24.43
CA GLY A 231 -20.09 16.22 25.85
C GLY A 231 -19.43 14.89 26.15
N ASN A 232 -18.70 14.30 25.20
CA ASN A 232 -17.99 13.04 25.42
C ASN A 232 -16.71 12.94 24.57
N GLU A 233 -15.90 11.89 24.79
CA GLU A 233 -14.61 11.67 24.10
C GLU A 233 -14.67 10.52 23.06
N VAL A 234 -15.85 10.23 22.50
CA VAL A 234 -16.07 9.12 21.55
C VAL A 234 -15.91 9.61 20.12
N GLU A 235 -14.76 9.34 19.49
CA GLU A 235 -14.50 9.77 18.10
C GLU A 235 -15.38 9.10 17.02
N THR A 236 -16.21 8.13 17.38
CA THR A 236 -17.02 7.36 16.42
C THR A 236 -18.48 7.81 16.35
N ASP A 237 -18.85 8.95 16.93
CA ASP A 237 -20.20 9.51 16.83
C ASP A 237 -20.21 10.76 15.95
N ALA A 238 -21.14 11.69 16.21
CA ALA A 238 -21.36 12.83 15.33
C ALA A 238 -20.28 13.92 15.48
N CYS A 239 -19.57 13.96 16.61
CA CYS A 239 -18.56 14.96 16.89
C CYS A 239 -17.23 14.28 17.23
N LEU A 240 -16.18 14.64 16.49
CA LEU A 240 -14.84 14.13 16.79
C LEU A 240 -14.29 14.86 18.03
N ASN A 241 -13.34 14.24 18.74
CA ASN A 241 -12.60 14.87 19.85
C ASN A 241 -11.76 16.10 19.44
N SER A 242 -11.74 16.43 18.15
CA SER A 242 -11.16 17.65 17.59
C SER A 242 -12.20 18.76 17.34
N CYS A 243 -13.46 18.54 17.74
CA CYS A 243 -14.61 19.41 17.54
C CYS A 243 -14.90 19.73 16.06
N ALA A 244 -14.45 18.82 15.21
CA ALA A 244 -14.88 18.71 13.83
C ALA A 244 -16.07 17.76 13.76
N ALA A 245 -17.07 18.11 12.96
CA ALA A 245 -18.18 17.20 12.67
C ALA A 245 -17.65 15.98 11.90
N ALA A 246 -18.08 14.78 12.32
CA ALA A 246 -17.75 13.54 11.63
C ALA A 246 -18.27 13.57 10.19
N ARG A 247 -17.45 13.08 9.26
CA ARG A 247 -17.76 13.08 7.82
C ARG A 247 -17.00 11.98 7.09
N CYS A 248 -17.67 11.41 6.09
CA CYS A 248 -17.01 10.51 5.16
C CYS A 248 -15.71 11.07 4.56
N GLY A 249 -14.63 10.32 4.75
CA GLY A 249 -13.27 10.63 4.31
C GLY A 249 -12.43 11.39 5.34
N ASP A 250 -12.81 11.42 6.62
CA ASP A 250 -12.03 12.06 7.69
C ASP A 250 -11.05 11.11 8.41
N GLY A 251 -11.13 9.81 8.10
CA GLY A 251 -10.27 8.75 8.63
C GLY A 251 -10.89 8.01 9.81
N ILE A 252 -12.11 8.36 10.23
CA ILE A 252 -12.77 7.80 11.40
C ILE A 252 -14.18 7.34 11.02
N VAL A 253 -14.51 6.10 11.37
CA VAL A 253 -15.82 5.52 11.02
C VAL A 253 -16.90 6.06 11.95
N TRP A 254 -17.85 6.82 11.39
CA TRP A 254 -19.04 7.27 12.12
C TRP A 254 -20.00 6.09 12.38
N ALA A 255 -20.02 5.62 13.63
CA ALA A 255 -20.80 4.47 14.06
C ALA A 255 -22.30 4.61 13.72
N ASN A 256 -22.83 3.60 13.05
CA ASN A 256 -24.23 3.49 12.59
C ASN A 256 -24.63 4.43 11.43
N GLN A 257 -23.76 5.34 10.98
CA GLN A 257 -23.99 6.12 9.75
C GLN A 257 -23.13 5.63 8.59
N GLU A 258 -21.91 5.20 8.89
CA GLU A 258 -20.90 4.81 7.93
C GLU A 258 -20.39 3.40 8.25
N THR A 259 -19.99 2.67 7.21
CA THR A 259 -19.50 1.28 7.35
C THR A 259 -18.02 1.12 7.02
N CYS A 260 -17.43 2.12 6.39
CA CYS A 260 -16.00 2.30 6.18
C CYS A 260 -15.68 3.80 6.17
N ASP A 261 -14.41 4.11 6.35
CA ASP A 261 -13.79 5.41 6.08
C ASP A 261 -12.30 5.14 5.81
N ASP A 262 -11.75 5.69 4.72
CA ASP A 262 -10.35 5.54 4.33
C ASP A 262 -9.59 6.88 4.29
N GLY A 263 -10.14 7.90 4.94
CA GLY A 263 -9.48 9.17 5.19
C GLY A 263 -9.35 10.06 3.97
N ASN A 264 -10.09 9.78 2.89
CA ASN A 264 -10.09 10.63 1.71
C ASN A 264 -11.43 10.59 0.95
N ALA A 265 -11.54 11.35 -0.15
CA ALA A 265 -12.77 11.47 -0.96
C ALA A 265 -12.57 10.97 -2.40
N VAL A 266 -11.67 10.00 -2.58
CA VAL A 266 -11.47 9.25 -3.81
C VAL A 266 -12.39 8.04 -3.72
N PRO A 267 -13.29 7.78 -4.68
CA PRO A 267 -14.19 6.63 -4.59
C PRO A 267 -13.57 5.33 -5.11
N GLN A 268 -12.40 5.39 -5.77
CA GLN A 268 -11.74 4.24 -6.42
C GLN A 268 -10.71 3.51 -5.52
N ASP A 269 -10.88 3.60 -4.21
CA ASP A 269 -10.08 2.90 -3.22
C ASP A 269 -10.98 2.11 -2.25
N ALA A 270 -10.67 2.06 -0.95
CA ALA A 270 -11.32 1.12 -0.05
C ALA A 270 -12.79 1.48 0.23
N CYS A 271 -13.12 2.77 0.17
CA CYS A 271 -14.42 3.31 0.54
C CYS A 271 -14.93 4.27 -0.54
N THR A 272 -16.23 4.22 -0.80
CA THR A 272 -16.86 5.18 -1.72
C THR A 272 -17.08 6.52 -1.01
N ASN A 273 -17.31 7.60 -1.77
CA ASN A 273 -17.69 8.92 -1.24
C ASN A 273 -19.03 8.95 -0.49
N GLN A 274 -19.71 7.81 -0.34
CA GLN A 274 -20.92 7.62 0.46
C GLN A 274 -20.66 6.71 1.68
N CYS A 275 -19.39 6.44 1.99
CA CYS A 275 -18.93 5.62 3.08
C CYS A 275 -19.48 4.20 3.14
N ILE A 276 -19.61 3.64 1.93
CA ILE A 276 -19.92 2.25 1.65
C ILE A 276 -18.66 1.61 1.07
N PRO A 277 -18.27 0.40 1.52
CA PRO A 277 -17.09 -0.28 1.00
C PRO A 277 -17.21 -0.46 -0.50
N ALA A 278 -16.18 -0.03 -1.24
CA ALA A 278 -16.11 -0.28 -2.67
C ALA A 278 -15.91 -1.79 -2.89
N ARG A 279 -16.81 -2.40 -3.66
CA ARG A 279 -16.90 -3.84 -3.89
C ARG A 279 -17.20 -4.10 -5.34
N CYS A 280 -16.57 -5.15 -5.86
CA CYS A 280 -16.91 -5.73 -7.14
C CYS A 280 -18.42 -5.83 -7.41
N GLY A 281 -18.84 -5.23 -8.53
CA GLY A 281 -20.20 -5.16 -9.03
C GLY A 281 -20.97 -3.90 -8.59
N ASP A 282 -20.32 -2.91 -8.00
CA ASP A 282 -20.94 -1.65 -7.55
C ASP A 282 -20.81 -0.49 -8.56
N GLY A 283 -20.10 -0.72 -9.66
CA GLY A 283 -19.85 0.23 -10.74
C GLY A 283 -18.63 1.11 -10.52
N ILE A 284 -17.80 0.81 -9.52
CA ILE A 284 -16.63 1.61 -9.16
C ILE A 284 -15.37 0.74 -9.18
N HIS A 285 -14.58 0.90 -10.24
CA HIS A 285 -13.32 0.18 -10.39
C HIS A 285 -12.20 0.74 -9.50
N ARG A 286 -11.79 -0.06 -8.52
CA ARG A 286 -10.67 0.18 -7.60
C ARG A 286 -9.33 0.14 -8.30
N ASN A 287 -8.55 1.21 -8.13
CA ASN A 287 -7.22 1.34 -8.74
C ASN A 287 -6.09 1.40 -7.69
N ASP A 288 -6.43 1.26 -6.41
CA ASP A 288 -5.49 1.31 -5.29
C ASP A 288 -4.83 -0.05 -5.00
N LEU A 289 -5.43 -1.15 -5.47
CA LEU A 289 -4.97 -2.52 -5.26
C LEU A 289 -4.12 -3.06 -6.42
N GLN A 290 -3.14 -3.90 -6.12
CA GLN A 290 -2.37 -4.66 -7.10
C GLN A 290 -3.02 -6.02 -7.40
N VAL A 291 -2.63 -6.69 -8.49
CA VAL A 291 -3.24 -7.94 -8.98
C VAL A 291 -3.29 -9.06 -7.93
N GLU A 292 -2.30 -9.09 -7.04
CA GLU A 292 -2.17 -10.10 -5.98
C GLU A 292 -2.97 -9.78 -4.71
N ASP A 293 -3.48 -8.55 -4.59
CA ASP A 293 -4.13 -8.09 -3.38
C ASP A 293 -5.56 -8.64 -3.25
N PRO A 294 -5.99 -9.04 -2.04
CA PRO A 294 -7.37 -9.45 -1.81
C PRO A 294 -8.35 -8.32 -2.14
N GLY A 295 -9.34 -8.61 -2.97
CA GLY A 295 -10.33 -7.61 -3.40
C GLY A 295 -9.92 -6.81 -4.63
N TYR A 296 -8.76 -7.10 -5.23
CA TYR A 296 -8.40 -6.55 -6.54
C TYR A 296 -9.42 -6.93 -7.60
N GLU A 297 -9.76 -5.95 -8.42
CA GLU A 297 -10.62 -6.08 -9.59
C GLU A 297 -9.92 -5.56 -10.84
N GLN A 298 -10.18 -6.24 -11.96
CA GLN A 298 -9.67 -5.85 -13.28
C GLN A 298 -10.66 -5.00 -14.06
N CYS A 299 -11.92 -5.01 -13.64
CA CYS A 299 -13.05 -4.31 -14.22
C CYS A 299 -14.16 -4.22 -13.17
N ASP A 300 -15.05 -3.24 -13.30
CA ASP A 300 -16.34 -3.22 -12.60
C ASP A 300 -17.35 -2.51 -13.51
N ASP A 301 -18.43 -3.20 -13.86
CA ASP A 301 -19.47 -2.70 -14.75
C ASP A 301 -20.81 -2.45 -14.04
N GLY A 302 -20.84 -2.58 -12.71
CA GLY A 302 -21.98 -2.29 -11.85
C GLY A 302 -23.17 -3.21 -12.03
N ASN A 303 -22.99 -4.39 -12.61
CA ASN A 303 -24.08 -5.34 -12.79
C ASN A 303 -23.67 -6.78 -12.42
N ASN A 304 -24.58 -7.75 -12.64
CA ASN A 304 -24.39 -9.15 -12.24
C ASN A 304 -24.46 -10.10 -13.45
N ASN A 305 -24.08 -9.61 -14.64
CA ASN A 305 -24.10 -10.36 -15.88
C ASN A 305 -22.74 -11.02 -16.14
N GLN A 306 -22.71 -12.36 -16.16
CA GLN A 306 -21.48 -13.13 -16.43
C GLN A 306 -21.21 -13.34 -17.93
N THR A 307 -21.90 -12.60 -18.82
CA THR A 307 -21.83 -12.80 -20.28
C THR A 307 -21.42 -11.54 -21.04
N ASP A 308 -20.93 -10.52 -20.34
CA ASP A 308 -20.28 -9.36 -20.95
C ASP A 308 -18.80 -9.32 -20.54
N HIS A 309 -18.15 -8.19 -20.79
CA HIS A 309 -16.71 -8.05 -20.61
C HIS A 309 -16.26 -8.12 -19.16
N CYS A 310 -17.16 -8.01 -18.17
CA CYS A 310 -16.79 -8.05 -16.77
C CYS A 310 -17.59 -9.10 -16.01
N LEU A 311 -16.90 -10.17 -15.61
CA LEU A 311 -17.52 -11.23 -14.82
C LEU A 311 -17.91 -10.70 -13.43
N ASN A 312 -18.90 -11.32 -12.79
CA ASN A 312 -19.32 -11.00 -11.40
C ASN A 312 -18.21 -11.19 -10.34
N ALA A 313 -17.06 -11.76 -10.72
CA ALA A 313 -15.86 -11.84 -9.89
C ALA A 313 -14.86 -10.71 -10.20
N CYS A 314 -15.29 -9.70 -10.96
CA CYS A 314 -14.54 -8.53 -11.41
C CYS A 314 -13.22 -8.87 -12.09
N ARG A 315 -13.33 -9.86 -12.96
CA ARG A 315 -12.29 -10.24 -13.91
C ARG A 315 -12.82 -10.04 -15.31
N VAL A 316 -11.94 -9.61 -16.19
CA VAL A 316 -12.29 -9.47 -17.59
C VAL A 316 -12.55 -10.87 -18.16
N ALA A 317 -13.72 -11.05 -18.76
CA ALA A 317 -14.07 -12.28 -19.47
C ALA A 317 -13.15 -12.48 -20.67
N ARG A 318 -12.67 -13.71 -20.87
CA ARG A 318 -11.72 -14.07 -21.93
C ARG A 318 -11.90 -15.50 -22.35
N CYS A 319 -11.65 -15.75 -23.63
CA CYS A 319 -11.57 -17.08 -24.18
C CYS A 319 -10.78 -18.08 -23.33
N GLY A 320 -11.44 -19.19 -23.02
CA GLY A 320 -10.95 -20.29 -22.21
C GLY A 320 -11.10 -20.10 -20.71
N ASP A 321 -11.96 -19.18 -20.24
CA ASP A 321 -12.21 -18.95 -18.81
C ASP A 321 -13.47 -19.64 -18.27
N GLY A 322 -14.25 -20.28 -19.15
CA GLY A 322 -15.47 -21.02 -18.84
C GLY A 322 -16.73 -20.18 -18.92
N HIS A 323 -16.63 -18.90 -19.31
CA HIS A 323 -17.74 -17.96 -19.39
C HIS A 323 -17.86 -17.40 -20.81
N LEU A 324 -19.06 -17.52 -21.39
CA LEU A 324 -19.31 -17.05 -22.74
C LEU A 324 -19.35 -15.50 -22.79
N LEU A 325 -18.40 -14.88 -23.49
CA LEU A 325 -18.43 -13.44 -23.78
C LEU A 325 -19.43 -13.10 -24.89
N GLY A 326 -20.72 -13.06 -24.52
CA GLY A 326 -21.78 -12.41 -25.27
C GLY A 326 -21.80 -12.70 -26.78
N VAL A 327 -21.67 -11.64 -27.59
CA VAL A 327 -21.68 -11.68 -29.07
C VAL A 327 -20.29 -11.79 -29.71
N GLU A 328 -19.23 -11.75 -28.90
CA GLU A 328 -17.84 -11.75 -29.40
C GLU A 328 -17.26 -13.16 -29.44
N GLU A 329 -17.70 -14.05 -28.53
CA GLU A 329 -17.29 -15.45 -28.49
C GLU A 329 -18.47 -16.35 -28.87
N ALA A 330 -18.22 -17.32 -29.76
CA ALA A 330 -19.25 -18.29 -30.15
C ALA A 330 -19.35 -19.45 -29.15
N CYS A 331 -18.23 -19.79 -28.51
CA CYS A 331 -18.12 -20.78 -27.44
C CYS A 331 -17.06 -20.39 -26.42
N ASP A 332 -17.09 -21.05 -25.27
CA ASP A 332 -15.99 -21.11 -24.30
C ASP A 332 -16.12 -22.45 -23.55
N ASP A 333 -15.06 -23.26 -23.51
CA ASP A 333 -15.02 -24.56 -22.83
C ASP A 333 -14.05 -24.59 -21.64
N GLY A 334 -13.64 -23.43 -21.15
CA GLY A 334 -12.84 -23.27 -19.94
C GLY A 334 -11.36 -23.57 -20.11
N ASN A 335 -10.87 -23.68 -21.35
CA ASN A 335 -9.45 -23.82 -21.61
C ASN A 335 -9.05 -23.27 -23.00
N LEU A 336 -7.75 -23.33 -23.33
CA LEU A 336 -7.18 -22.79 -24.58
C LEU A 336 -6.64 -23.89 -25.51
N VAL A 337 -7.04 -25.14 -25.29
CA VAL A 337 -6.82 -26.22 -26.26
C VAL A 337 -7.72 -25.92 -27.45
N ALA A 338 -7.24 -26.20 -28.66
CA ALA A 338 -7.98 -25.91 -29.89
C ALA A 338 -8.55 -27.18 -30.56
N GLN A 339 -8.40 -28.32 -29.90
CA GLN A 339 -8.73 -29.66 -30.41
C GLN A 339 -9.85 -30.30 -29.58
N ASP A 340 -10.62 -29.47 -28.89
CA ASP A 340 -11.78 -29.82 -28.08
C ASP A 340 -12.98 -28.96 -28.47
N ALA A 341 -13.90 -28.64 -27.56
CA ALA A 341 -15.21 -28.10 -27.92
C ALA A 341 -15.14 -26.70 -28.52
N CYS A 342 -14.12 -25.95 -28.14
CA CYS A 342 -13.88 -24.60 -28.58
C CYS A 342 -12.43 -24.47 -29.07
N THR A 343 -12.22 -23.62 -30.06
CA THR A 343 -10.87 -23.28 -30.50
C THR A 343 -10.26 -22.24 -29.54
N ASN A 344 -8.95 -22.06 -29.57
CA ASN A 344 -8.27 -20.99 -28.81
C ASN A 344 -8.61 -19.56 -29.30
N ALA A 345 -9.41 -19.42 -30.36
CA ALA A 345 -9.99 -18.19 -30.86
C ALA A 345 -11.47 -18.02 -30.47
N CYS A 346 -12.00 -18.92 -29.64
CA CYS A 346 -13.39 -18.96 -29.20
C CYS A 346 -14.44 -19.09 -30.30
N GLU A 347 -14.03 -19.80 -31.35
CA GLU A 347 -14.91 -20.34 -32.38
C GLU A 347 -15.15 -21.83 -32.13
N HIS A 348 -16.33 -22.33 -32.47
CA HIS A 348 -16.62 -23.76 -32.35
C HIS A 348 -15.69 -24.58 -33.23
N ALA A 349 -15.01 -25.56 -32.65
CA ALA A 349 -14.30 -26.57 -33.43
C ALA A 349 -15.32 -27.44 -34.19
N ARG A 350 -15.20 -27.48 -35.51
CA ARG A 350 -16.15 -28.12 -36.42
C ARG A 350 -15.41 -28.73 -37.59
N CYS A 351 -15.90 -29.89 -38.01
CA CYS A 351 -15.51 -30.53 -39.24
C CYS A 351 -15.35 -29.58 -40.44
N GLY A 352 -14.14 -29.59 -41.02
CA GLY A 352 -13.72 -28.78 -42.16
C GLY A 352 -13.06 -27.46 -41.77
N ASP A 353 -12.73 -27.23 -40.50
CA ASP A 353 -12.01 -26.03 -40.02
C ASP A 353 -10.49 -26.20 -39.97
N GLY A 354 -10.00 -27.41 -40.23
CA GLY A 354 -8.58 -27.78 -40.25
C GLY A 354 -8.03 -28.20 -38.89
N LEU A 355 -8.88 -28.34 -37.87
CA LEU A 355 -8.52 -28.71 -36.50
C LEU A 355 -9.20 -30.02 -36.09
N LEU A 356 -8.44 -31.11 -36.15
CA LEU A 356 -8.91 -32.41 -35.68
C LEU A 356 -9.26 -32.38 -34.18
N ARG A 357 -10.51 -32.66 -33.83
CA ARG A 357 -10.93 -32.86 -32.44
C ARG A 357 -10.46 -34.18 -31.86
N VAL A 358 -9.76 -34.11 -30.72
CA VAL A 358 -9.12 -35.27 -30.06
C VAL A 358 -9.72 -35.61 -28.69
N ASP A 359 -10.62 -34.79 -28.17
CA ASP A 359 -11.27 -34.99 -26.88
C ASP A 359 -12.43 -35.99 -26.92
N LEU A 360 -12.96 -36.25 -28.12
CA LEU A 360 -14.06 -37.18 -28.37
C LEU A 360 -13.53 -38.56 -28.83
N ALA A 361 -14.18 -39.62 -28.36
CA ALA A 361 -13.89 -40.98 -28.79
C ALA A 361 -14.71 -41.37 -30.03
N GLU A 362 -14.21 -42.32 -30.82
CA GLU A 362 -14.89 -42.85 -32.00
C GLU A 362 -16.34 -43.27 -31.69
N GLY A 363 -17.29 -42.70 -32.44
CA GLY A 363 -18.74 -42.95 -32.28
C GLY A 363 -19.47 -42.00 -31.32
N ALA A 364 -18.79 -41.01 -30.72
CA ALA A 364 -19.44 -39.91 -30.01
C ALA A 364 -20.01 -38.86 -31.00
N ASP A 365 -21.09 -38.19 -30.61
CA ASP A 365 -21.65 -37.09 -31.40
C ASP A 365 -20.61 -35.96 -31.54
N GLY A 366 -20.27 -35.60 -32.78
CA GLY A 366 -19.24 -34.58 -33.08
C GLY A 366 -17.81 -35.10 -33.13
N TYR A 367 -17.58 -36.42 -33.04
CA TYR A 367 -16.27 -37.03 -33.28
C TYR A 367 -15.82 -36.86 -34.75
N GLU A 368 -14.56 -36.49 -34.94
CA GLU A 368 -13.91 -36.32 -36.25
C GLU A 368 -12.76 -37.34 -36.36
N GLY A 369 -12.82 -38.22 -37.36
CA GLY A 369 -11.74 -39.16 -37.65
C GLY A 369 -10.59 -38.53 -38.45
N CYS A 370 -10.86 -37.41 -39.11
CA CYS A 370 -9.94 -36.57 -39.86
C CYS A 370 -10.52 -35.15 -39.95
N ASP A 371 -9.68 -34.16 -40.24
CA ASP A 371 -10.11 -32.83 -40.66
C ASP A 371 -9.00 -32.24 -41.56
N ASP A 372 -9.34 -31.95 -42.81
CA ASP A 372 -8.41 -31.41 -43.81
C ASP A 372 -8.69 -29.94 -44.18
N GLY A 373 -9.53 -29.26 -43.38
CA GLY A 373 -9.85 -27.85 -43.54
C GLY A 373 -10.75 -27.54 -44.72
N ASN A 374 -11.41 -28.54 -45.28
CA ASN A 374 -12.35 -28.33 -46.37
C ASN A 374 -13.54 -29.33 -46.31
N ALA A 375 -14.41 -29.29 -47.33
CA ALA A 375 -15.63 -30.10 -47.39
C ALA A 375 -15.72 -30.89 -48.72
N ILE A 376 -14.58 -31.24 -49.30
CA ILE A 376 -14.47 -32.06 -50.51
C ILE A 376 -14.61 -33.53 -50.08
N GLU A 377 -15.30 -34.35 -50.87
CA GLU A 377 -15.68 -35.72 -50.45
C GLU A 377 -14.67 -36.82 -50.84
N ASP A 378 -13.66 -36.47 -51.65
CA ASP A 378 -12.81 -37.40 -52.40
C ASP A 378 -11.29 -37.13 -52.26
N ASP A 379 -10.85 -36.30 -51.29
CA ASP A 379 -9.44 -35.98 -51.03
C ASP A 379 -8.87 -36.68 -49.78
N GLY A 380 -9.64 -37.57 -49.15
CA GLY A 380 -9.21 -38.43 -48.05
C GLY A 380 -9.92 -38.18 -46.72
N CYS A 381 -10.57 -37.02 -46.57
CA CYS A 381 -11.49 -36.75 -45.48
C CYS A 381 -12.85 -36.31 -46.02
N THR A 382 -13.92 -36.99 -45.63
CA THR A 382 -15.27 -36.60 -46.07
C THR A 382 -15.75 -35.32 -45.38
N SER A 383 -16.81 -34.68 -45.90
CA SER A 383 -17.42 -33.51 -45.26
C SER A 383 -18.12 -33.80 -43.92
N ASP A 384 -18.30 -35.09 -43.59
CA ASP A 384 -18.73 -35.59 -42.27
C ASP A 384 -17.53 -36.04 -41.40
N CYS A 385 -16.31 -35.63 -41.76
CA CYS A 385 -15.03 -35.88 -41.08
C CYS A 385 -14.73 -37.36 -40.78
N GLN A 386 -15.22 -38.23 -41.66
CA GLN A 386 -14.84 -39.63 -41.69
C GLN A 386 -13.69 -39.82 -42.67
N ILE A 387 -12.71 -40.64 -42.28
CA ILE A 387 -11.63 -41.06 -43.17
C ILE A 387 -12.25 -41.87 -44.30
N ARG A 388 -12.00 -41.46 -45.55
CA ARG A 388 -12.32 -42.26 -46.73
C ARG A 388 -11.03 -42.80 -47.32
N PRO A 389 -10.85 -44.14 -47.37
CA PRO A 389 -9.70 -44.72 -48.05
C PRO A 389 -9.78 -44.32 -49.53
N LEU A 390 -8.76 -43.59 -50.00
CA LEU A 390 -8.58 -43.28 -51.41
C LEU A 390 -8.50 -44.58 -52.23
N ALA A 391 -8.92 -44.50 -53.50
CA ALA A 391 -8.89 -45.57 -54.49
C ALA A 391 -7.69 -46.50 -54.29
N THR A 392 -7.97 -47.79 -54.07
CA THR A 392 -6.94 -48.74 -53.69
C THR A 392 -6.78 -49.76 -54.79
N CYS A 393 -5.58 -49.80 -55.38
CA CYS A 393 -5.22 -50.80 -56.36
C CYS A 393 -5.52 -52.23 -55.88
N GLY A 394 -6.26 -52.97 -56.69
CA GLY A 394 -6.69 -54.35 -56.43
C GLY A 394 -8.10 -54.48 -55.85
N ASP A 395 -8.96 -53.45 -55.97
CA ASP A 395 -10.36 -53.48 -55.50
C ASP A 395 -11.36 -53.96 -56.57
N GLY A 396 -10.89 -54.15 -57.81
CA GLY A 396 -11.65 -54.62 -58.96
C GLY A 396 -12.25 -53.49 -59.80
N ILE A 397 -11.95 -52.23 -59.50
CA ILE A 397 -12.50 -51.03 -60.13
C ILE A 397 -11.36 -50.12 -60.56
N VAL A 398 -11.25 -49.84 -61.86
CA VAL A 398 -10.25 -48.87 -62.37
C VAL A 398 -10.75 -47.44 -62.12
N HIS A 399 -10.08 -46.70 -61.24
CA HIS A 399 -10.34 -45.27 -60.95
C HIS A 399 -9.59 -44.34 -61.93
N GLU A 400 -9.86 -43.02 -61.92
CA GLU A 400 -9.26 -42.06 -62.89
C GLU A 400 -7.71 -41.99 -62.81
N ASP A 401 -7.12 -42.35 -61.66
CA ASP A 401 -5.67 -42.35 -61.43
C ASP A 401 -5.00 -43.73 -61.59
N GLU A 402 -5.75 -44.77 -61.97
CA GLU A 402 -5.25 -46.14 -62.11
C GLU A 402 -5.12 -46.55 -63.59
N ALA A 403 -3.96 -47.06 -64.00
CA ALA A 403 -3.77 -47.54 -65.38
C ALA A 403 -4.35 -48.95 -65.60
N CYS A 404 -4.46 -49.73 -64.52
CA CYS A 404 -5.10 -51.05 -64.46
C CYS A 404 -5.60 -51.35 -63.05
N ASP A 405 -6.50 -52.32 -62.91
CA ASP A 405 -6.88 -52.96 -61.65
C ASP A 405 -7.34 -54.40 -61.99
N ASP A 406 -6.71 -55.42 -61.40
CA ASP A 406 -7.05 -56.84 -61.61
C ASP A 406 -7.70 -57.51 -60.39
N GLY A 407 -8.25 -56.69 -59.49
CA GLY A 407 -9.08 -57.12 -58.37
C GLY A 407 -8.32 -57.82 -57.24
N ASN A 408 -6.99 -57.73 -57.24
CA ASN A 408 -6.18 -58.29 -56.17
C ASN A 408 -4.86 -57.52 -55.99
N ARG A 409 -4.06 -57.92 -54.98
CA ARG A 409 -2.80 -57.25 -54.60
C ARG A 409 -1.55 -58.07 -54.94
N SER A 410 -1.61 -58.83 -56.01
CA SER A 410 -0.46 -59.52 -56.55
C SER A 410 0.32 -58.56 -57.44
N ASN A 411 1.64 -58.72 -57.50
CA ASN A 411 2.47 -58.04 -58.50
C ASN A 411 2.73 -58.95 -59.71
N ILE A 412 2.48 -60.25 -59.63
CA ILE A 412 2.96 -61.24 -60.62
C ILE A 412 1.90 -61.59 -61.68
N ASP A 413 0.92 -60.71 -61.87
CA ASP A 413 -0.22 -60.85 -62.76
C ASP A 413 -0.39 -59.58 -63.62
N ALA A 414 -1.61 -59.29 -64.08
CA ALA A 414 -1.83 -58.30 -65.12
C ALA A 414 -1.57 -56.86 -64.65
N CYS A 415 -1.72 -56.59 -63.37
CA CYS A 415 -1.54 -55.28 -62.76
C CYS A 415 -0.58 -55.35 -61.57
N SER A 416 0.28 -54.35 -61.42
CA SER A 416 1.09 -54.20 -60.22
C SER A 416 0.27 -53.58 -59.08
N ASN A 417 0.72 -53.75 -57.83
CA ASN A 417 0.16 -53.08 -56.65
C ASN A 417 0.25 -51.55 -56.69
N ALA A 418 0.97 -50.98 -57.66
CA ALA A 418 1.03 -49.54 -57.91
C ALA A 418 0.05 -49.10 -59.02
N CYS A 419 -0.83 -49.99 -59.48
CA CYS A 419 -1.79 -49.73 -60.54
C CYS A 419 -1.16 -49.37 -61.89
N GLU A 420 0.03 -49.93 -62.12
CA GLU A 420 0.72 -49.93 -63.41
C GLU A 420 0.60 -51.29 -64.08
N THR A 421 0.32 -51.31 -65.38
CA THR A 421 0.20 -52.54 -66.17
C THR A 421 1.54 -53.27 -66.22
N ALA A 422 1.55 -54.55 -65.86
CA ALA A 422 2.74 -55.39 -65.93
C ALA A 422 3.22 -55.54 -67.39
N ARG A 423 4.51 -55.27 -67.61
CA ARG A 423 5.15 -55.24 -68.94
C ARG A 423 6.57 -55.78 -68.87
N CYS A 424 7.00 -56.40 -69.96
CA CYS A 424 8.37 -56.81 -70.13
C CYS A 424 9.36 -55.65 -69.88
N GLY A 425 10.34 -55.89 -69.02
CA GLY A 425 11.38 -54.93 -68.64
C GLY A 425 11.01 -54.02 -67.47
N ASP A 426 9.92 -54.28 -66.74
CA ASP A 426 9.53 -53.49 -65.56
C ASP A 426 10.07 -54.03 -64.23
N GLY A 427 10.79 -55.16 -64.26
CA GLY A 427 11.38 -55.82 -63.10
C GLY A 427 10.44 -56.80 -62.42
N ILE A 428 9.27 -57.08 -63.01
CA ILE A 428 8.23 -57.93 -62.46
C ILE A 428 7.94 -59.08 -63.43
N LEU A 429 8.36 -60.30 -63.04
CA LEU A 429 8.06 -61.49 -63.83
C LEU A 429 6.60 -61.93 -63.64
N ARG A 430 5.78 -61.82 -64.68
CA ARG A 430 4.42 -62.36 -64.69
C ARG A 430 4.37 -63.89 -64.64
N GLN A 431 3.48 -64.44 -63.82
CA GLN A 431 3.32 -65.89 -63.62
C GLN A 431 1.88 -66.37 -63.84
N ASP A 432 0.95 -65.47 -64.18
CA ASP A 432 -0.46 -65.78 -64.40
C ASP A 432 -0.75 -66.40 -65.78
N LEU A 433 0.21 -66.36 -66.69
CA LEU A 433 0.07 -66.82 -68.07
C LEU A 433 0.86 -68.10 -68.35
N GLU A 434 0.30 -68.97 -69.20
CA GLU A 434 0.96 -70.18 -69.68
C GLU A 434 1.97 -69.88 -70.80
N PRO A 435 3.06 -70.66 -70.95
CA PRO A 435 4.05 -70.46 -72.01
C PRO A 435 3.43 -70.40 -73.42
N GLY A 436 3.67 -69.29 -74.13
CA GLY A 436 3.15 -69.05 -75.49
C GLY A 436 1.83 -68.26 -75.55
N ALA A 437 1.25 -67.87 -74.41
CA ALA A 437 0.18 -66.88 -74.37
C ALA A 437 0.70 -65.48 -74.73
N VAL A 438 -0.18 -64.63 -75.27
CA VAL A 438 0.17 -63.22 -75.56
C VAL A 438 0.40 -62.50 -74.24
N GLY A 439 1.58 -61.89 -74.07
CA GLY A 439 1.98 -61.23 -72.83
C GLY A 439 2.62 -62.15 -71.78
N TYR A 440 2.87 -63.43 -72.11
CA TYR A 440 3.66 -64.32 -71.26
C TYR A 440 5.13 -63.87 -71.21
N GLU A 441 5.71 -63.92 -70.01
CA GLU A 441 7.10 -63.55 -69.75
C GLU A 441 7.87 -64.77 -69.23
N ALA A 442 8.90 -65.21 -69.96
CA ALA A 442 9.79 -66.28 -69.52
C ALA A 442 10.91 -65.76 -68.59
N CYS A 443 11.23 -64.47 -68.72
CA CYS A 443 12.19 -63.73 -67.92
C CYS A 443 11.75 -62.26 -67.87
N ASP A 444 12.30 -61.51 -66.91
CA ASP A 444 12.25 -60.05 -66.86
C ASP A 444 13.55 -59.58 -66.16
N ASP A 445 14.32 -58.71 -66.80
CA ASP A 445 15.58 -58.16 -66.28
C ASP A 445 15.52 -56.64 -66.08
N ALA A 446 14.31 -56.11 -65.88
CA ALA A 446 14.01 -54.72 -65.53
C ALA A 446 14.51 -53.67 -66.54
N ASN A 447 14.69 -54.07 -67.80
CA ASN A 447 15.10 -53.16 -68.87
C ASN A 447 14.64 -53.65 -70.26
N ASP A 448 14.74 -52.76 -71.27
CA ASP A 448 14.31 -53.03 -72.65
C ASP A 448 15.47 -53.40 -73.60
N VAL A 449 16.62 -53.81 -73.06
CA VAL A 449 17.75 -54.27 -73.87
C VAL A 449 17.45 -55.67 -74.39
N THR A 450 17.87 -55.94 -75.63
CA THR A 450 17.62 -57.25 -76.27
C THR A 450 18.84 -58.16 -76.23
N THR A 451 20.02 -57.59 -75.94
CA THR A 451 21.32 -58.25 -76.01
C THR A 451 21.84 -58.66 -74.63
N ASP A 452 20.97 -58.80 -73.65
CA ASP A 452 21.28 -59.20 -72.29
C ASP A 452 20.49 -60.45 -71.88
N ALA A 453 20.17 -60.62 -70.59
CA ALA A 453 19.65 -61.88 -70.08
C ALA A 453 18.25 -62.20 -70.62
N CYS A 454 17.45 -61.18 -70.85
CA CYS A 454 16.12 -61.27 -71.40
C CYS A 454 16.03 -60.47 -72.69
N THR A 455 15.25 -60.96 -73.66
CA THR A 455 14.91 -60.18 -74.83
C THR A 455 13.76 -59.23 -74.50
N ASN A 456 13.58 -58.15 -75.27
CA ASN A 456 12.44 -57.22 -75.13
C ASN A 456 11.04 -57.84 -75.40
N ASN A 457 10.98 -59.11 -75.80
CA ASN A 457 9.73 -59.89 -75.86
C ASN A 457 9.63 -60.90 -74.69
N CYS A 458 10.43 -60.70 -73.65
CA CYS A 458 10.50 -61.50 -72.44
C CYS A 458 10.75 -62.99 -72.67
N LEU A 459 11.61 -63.29 -73.64
CA LEU A 459 12.17 -64.61 -73.87
C LEU A 459 13.63 -64.62 -73.44
N LEU A 460 14.09 -65.72 -72.84
CA LEU A 460 15.52 -65.87 -72.50
C LEU A 460 16.36 -65.84 -73.78
N ALA A 461 17.33 -64.92 -73.83
CA ALA A 461 18.35 -64.91 -74.86
C ALA A 461 19.23 -66.16 -74.73
N ARG A 462 19.39 -66.90 -75.83
CA ARG A 462 20.09 -68.18 -75.89
C ARG A 462 20.87 -68.34 -77.19
N CYS A 463 21.97 -69.07 -77.10
CA CYS A 463 22.71 -69.51 -78.27
C CYS A 463 21.82 -70.15 -79.35
N GLY A 464 21.94 -69.64 -80.57
CA GLY A 464 21.21 -70.08 -81.76
C GLY A 464 19.89 -69.32 -82.00
N ASP A 465 19.61 -68.24 -81.26
CA ASP A 465 18.38 -67.43 -81.43
C ASP A 465 18.56 -66.18 -82.32
N GLY A 466 19.79 -65.93 -82.78
CA GLY A 466 20.17 -64.84 -83.67
C GLY A 466 20.55 -63.55 -82.92
N ILE A 467 20.64 -63.60 -81.59
CA ILE A 467 20.91 -62.46 -80.72
C ILE A 467 22.22 -62.69 -79.98
N LEU A 468 23.24 -61.91 -80.33
CA LEU A 468 24.52 -61.96 -79.63
C LEU A 468 24.42 -61.22 -78.28
N ARG A 469 24.60 -61.94 -77.18
CA ARG A 469 24.67 -61.32 -75.85
C ARG A 469 25.90 -60.43 -75.66
N ALA A 470 25.66 -59.19 -75.24
CA ALA A 470 26.67 -58.15 -75.01
C ALA A 470 26.92 -57.85 -73.52
N ASP A 471 26.10 -58.40 -72.63
CA ASP A 471 26.18 -58.17 -71.18
C ASP A 471 27.21 -59.06 -70.47
N LEU A 472 27.64 -60.14 -71.12
CA LEU A 472 28.64 -61.09 -70.61
C LEU A 472 30.00 -60.87 -71.29
N ALA A 473 31.07 -61.05 -70.53
CA ALA A 473 32.47 -61.00 -70.97
C ALA A 473 33.05 -62.42 -71.16
N LEU A 474 34.11 -62.50 -71.96
CA LEU A 474 34.81 -63.74 -72.29
C LEU A 474 35.19 -64.55 -71.03
N GLY A 475 34.64 -65.76 -70.91
CA GLY A 475 34.85 -66.67 -69.78
C GLY A 475 33.73 -66.71 -68.73
N GLN A 476 32.68 -65.89 -68.89
CA GLN A 476 31.46 -66.00 -68.08
C GLN A 476 30.56 -67.12 -68.62
N MET A 477 29.88 -67.86 -67.72
CA MET A 477 28.91 -68.88 -68.15
C MET A 477 27.77 -68.22 -68.93
N GLY A 478 27.48 -68.71 -70.13
CA GLY A 478 26.48 -68.14 -71.04
C GLY A 478 27.02 -67.03 -71.95
N PHE A 479 28.32 -66.71 -71.92
CA PHE A 479 28.93 -65.83 -72.90
C PHE A 479 28.92 -66.47 -74.29
N GLU A 480 28.50 -65.69 -75.29
CA GLU A 480 28.42 -66.10 -76.70
C GLU A 480 29.46 -65.32 -77.49
N ALA A 481 30.42 -66.02 -78.09
CA ALA A 481 31.43 -65.38 -78.96
C ALA A 481 30.86 -65.06 -80.36
N CYS A 482 29.83 -65.77 -80.75
CA CYS A 482 29.05 -65.62 -81.97
C CYS A 482 27.63 -66.15 -81.71
N ASP A 483 26.67 -65.74 -82.53
CA ASP A 483 25.35 -66.35 -82.65
C ASP A 483 24.88 -66.15 -84.09
N ASP A 484 24.48 -67.21 -84.77
CA ASP A 484 24.05 -67.16 -86.17
C ASP A 484 22.57 -67.56 -86.37
N GLY A 485 21.82 -67.68 -85.28
CA GLY A 485 20.39 -67.95 -85.30
C GLY A 485 20.02 -69.38 -85.70
N ASN A 486 20.95 -70.34 -85.56
CA ASN A 486 20.65 -71.72 -85.84
C ASN A 486 21.45 -72.72 -84.98
N ASP A 487 21.02 -74.00 -84.99
CA ASP A 487 21.64 -75.09 -84.22
C ASP A 487 22.51 -76.00 -85.12
N ARG A 488 23.40 -75.46 -85.97
CA ARG A 488 24.35 -76.24 -86.77
C ARG A 488 25.80 -75.94 -86.39
N ASN A 489 26.64 -76.97 -86.32
CA ASN A 489 28.05 -76.82 -85.96
C ASN A 489 28.99 -76.66 -87.17
N GLU A 490 28.49 -76.89 -88.39
CA GLU A 490 29.30 -76.91 -89.63
C GLU A 490 29.43 -75.55 -90.33
N ASP A 491 28.90 -74.49 -89.72
CA ASP A 491 29.04 -73.10 -90.16
C ASP A 491 30.04 -72.33 -89.28
N LEU A 492 30.01 -70.99 -89.32
CA LEU A 492 31.02 -70.16 -88.66
C LEU A 492 30.81 -70.05 -87.14
N CYS A 493 29.69 -70.55 -86.61
CA CYS A 493 29.35 -70.47 -85.20
C CYS A 493 28.83 -71.82 -84.68
N THR A 494 29.55 -72.42 -83.74
CA THR A 494 29.09 -73.69 -83.14
C THR A 494 27.84 -73.49 -82.26
N ASN A 495 27.10 -74.57 -82.00
CA ASN A 495 25.92 -74.60 -81.12
C ASN A 495 26.24 -74.30 -79.64
N ASP A 496 27.52 -74.27 -79.29
CA ASP A 496 28.01 -73.80 -77.98
C ASP A 496 28.37 -72.30 -78.02
N CYS A 497 28.00 -71.60 -79.10
CA CYS A 497 28.28 -70.18 -79.38
C CYS A 497 29.75 -69.81 -79.28
N THR A 498 30.58 -70.75 -79.72
CA THR A 498 32.01 -70.51 -79.92
C THR A 498 32.29 -70.38 -81.41
N ALA A 499 33.15 -69.41 -81.76
CA ALA A 499 33.56 -69.23 -83.14
C ALA A 499 34.25 -70.51 -83.65
N ALA A 500 33.82 -70.96 -84.82
CA ALA A 500 34.40 -72.10 -85.53
C ALA A 500 35.92 -71.97 -85.63
N ARG A 501 36.64 -73.05 -85.35
CA ARG A 501 38.10 -73.07 -85.41
C ARG A 501 38.62 -74.44 -85.83
N CYS A 502 39.68 -74.41 -86.62
CA CYS A 502 40.40 -75.62 -86.95
C CYS A 502 40.86 -76.42 -85.72
N GLY A 503 40.56 -77.71 -85.73
CA GLY A 503 40.82 -78.67 -84.67
C GLY A 503 39.73 -78.73 -83.60
N ASP A 504 38.52 -78.25 -83.86
CA ASP A 504 37.40 -78.29 -82.91
C ASP A 504 36.47 -79.52 -83.05
N GLY A 505 36.70 -80.33 -84.09
CA GLY A 505 36.00 -81.59 -84.32
C GLY A 505 34.84 -81.47 -85.30
N PHE A 506 34.58 -80.29 -85.84
CA PHE A 506 33.57 -80.05 -86.85
C PHE A 506 34.23 -79.54 -88.13
N GLN A 507 34.03 -80.22 -89.26
CA GLN A 507 34.57 -79.74 -90.53
C GLN A 507 33.72 -78.60 -91.07
N GLN A 508 34.20 -77.36 -90.93
CA GLN A 508 33.44 -76.18 -91.36
C GLN A 508 33.59 -75.88 -92.86
N ALA A 509 32.68 -75.06 -93.39
CA ALA A 509 32.68 -74.66 -94.80
C ALA A 509 33.93 -73.82 -95.17
N GLY A 510 34.95 -74.47 -95.73
CA GLY A 510 36.23 -73.86 -96.11
C GLY A 510 37.45 -74.64 -95.62
N GLU A 511 37.25 -75.57 -94.69
CA GLU A 511 38.26 -76.47 -94.16
C GLU A 511 38.37 -77.74 -95.02
N ALA A 512 39.58 -78.09 -95.45
CA ALA A 512 39.81 -79.32 -96.22
C ALA A 512 39.67 -80.57 -95.33
N CYS A 513 39.97 -80.43 -94.04
CA CYS A 513 39.86 -81.45 -93.00
C CYS A 513 39.69 -80.75 -91.64
N ASP A 514 39.15 -81.46 -90.64
CA ASP A 514 39.23 -81.14 -89.21
C ASP A 514 39.27 -82.48 -88.46
N ASP A 515 40.23 -82.65 -87.56
CA ASP A 515 40.44 -83.90 -86.81
C ASP A 515 40.30 -83.73 -85.29
N GLY A 516 39.71 -82.62 -84.86
CA GLY A 516 39.36 -82.35 -83.46
C GLY A 516 40.54 -82.17 -82.52
N ASN A 517 41.73 -81.87 -83.04
CA ASN A 517 42.90 -81.62 -82.22
C ASN A 517 43.83 -80.56 -82.86
N GLN A 518 44.92 -80.20 -82.17
CA GLN A 518 45.88 -79.18 -82.65
C GLN A 518 47.28 -79.77 -82.86
N ASN A 519 47.36 -80.96 -83.45
CA ASN A 519 48.61 -81.64 -83.75
C ASN A 519 48.99 -81.51 -85.24
N GLN A 520 50.01 -80.70 -85.53
CA GLN A 520 50.53 -80.51 -86.90
C GLN A 520 51.20 -81.75 -87.53
N ALA A 521 51.31 -82.87 -86.81
CA ALA A 521 52.04 -84.06 -87.26
C ALA A 521 51.14 -85.24 -87.69
N ASP A 522 49.85 -85.01 -87.89
CA ASP A 522 48.92 -86.01 -88.41
C ASP A 522 48.39 -85.63 -89.80
N ALA A 523 47.21 -86.15 -90.18
CA ALA A 523 46.67 -85.98 -91.52
C ALA A 523 46.06 -84.58 -91.74
N CYS A 524 45.73 -83.85 -90.67
CA CYS A 524 45.13 -82.54 -90.76
C CYS A 524 46.00 -81.51 -90.04
N LEU A 525 46.51 -80.54 -90.79
CA LEU A 525 47.31 -79.48 -90.20
C LEU A 525 46.43 -78.56 -89.35
N ASN A 526 47.00 -77.89 -88.34
CA ASN A 526 46.27 -76.92 -87.48
C ASN A 526 45.67 -75.70 -88.23
N GLN A 527 45.91 -75.60 -89.54
CA GLN A 527 45.33 -74.61 -90.44
C GLN A 527 44.25 -75.20 -91.37
N CYS A 528 43.81 -76.43 -91.08
CA CYS A 528 42.72 -77.16 -91.74
C CYS A 528 42.97 -77.41 -93.23
N GLU A 529 44.23 -77.68 -93.52
CA GLU A 529 44.73 -78.16 -94.78
C GLU A 529 45.17 -79.62 -94.62
N GLU A 530 44.88 -80.45 -95.62
CA GLU A 530 45.36 -81.83 -95.63
C GLU A 530 46.90 -81.84 -95.70
N ALA A 531 47.55 -82.57 -94.81
CA ALA A 531 49.00 -82.67 -94.76
C ALA A 531 49.58 -83.35 -96.02
N ARG A 532 50.70 -82.84 -96.55
CA ARG A 532 51.33 -83.28 -97.81
C ARG A 532 52.84 -83.41 -97.64
N CYS A 533 53.47 -84.38 -98.30
CA CYS A 533 54.92 -84.51 -98.28
C CYS A 533 55.58 -83.24 -98.86
N GLY A 534 56.55 -82.68 -98.13
CA GLY A 534 57.22 -81.41 -98.42
C GLY A 534 56.51 -80.19 -97.81
N ASP A 535 55.62 -80.39 -96.83
CA ASP A 535 54.94 -79.30 -96.10
C ASP A 535 55.70 -78.83 -94.85
N GLY A 536 56.86 -79.42 -94.57
CA GLY A 536 57.75 -79.07 -93.47
C GLY A 536 57.45 -79.76 -92.14
N TYR A 537 56.50 -80.72 -92.09
CA TYR A 537 56.13 -81.44 -90.87
C TYR A 537 56.34 -82.96 -91.01
N VAL A 538 57.08 -83.57 -90.09
CA VAL A 538 57.34 -85.02 -90.12
C VAL A 538 56.18 -85.80 -89.49
N ARG A 539 55.43 -86.55 -90.31
CA ARG A 539 54.34 -87.42 -89.83
C ARG A 539 54.85 -88.77 -89.33
N ALA A 540 54.70 -88.99 -88.02
CA ALA A 540 55.18 -90.18 -87.34
C ALA A 540 54.56 -91.47 -87.93
N GLY A 541 55.38 -92.28 -88.60
CA GLY A 541 54.98 -93.55 -89.20
C GLY A 541 54.57 -93.49 -90.68
N VAL A 542 54.57 -92.29 -91.28
CA VAL A 542 54.31 -92.06 -92.71
C VAL A 542 55.58 -91.61 -93.43
N GLU A 543 56.32 -90.65 -92.88
CA GLU A 543 57.63 -90.21 -93.40
C GLU A 543 58.69 -90.11 -92.29
N ALA A 544 59.97 -90.25 -92.65
CA ALA A 544 61.08 -90.25 -91.70
C ALA A 544 61.73 -88.86 -91.51
N CYS A 545 61.62 -88.00 -92.53
CA CYS A 545 62.06 -86.61 -92.56
C CYS A 545 61.18 -85.84 -93.57
N ASP A 546 61.05 -84.53 -93.36
CA ASP A 546 60.41 -83.58 -94.28
C ASP A 546 61.23 -82.29 -94.16
N ASP A 547 61.99 -81.96 -95.20
CA ASP A 547 62.89 -80.80 -95.24
C ASP A 547 62.22 -79.54 -95.81
N GLY A 548 60.92 -79.61 -96.13
CA GLY A 548 60.12 -78.50 -96.67
C GLY A 548 60.29 -78.27 -98.18
N ASP A 549 61.02 -79.14 -98.90
CA ASP A 549 61.16 -79.06 -100.35
C ASP A 549 60.20 -80.05 -101.05
N LEU A 550 59.46 -79.57 -102.07
CA LEU A 550 58.36 -80.31 -102.74
C LEU A 550 58.83 -81.46 -103.67
N ASN A 551 59.97 -82.11 -103.42
CA ASN A 551 60.52 -83.19 -104.25
C ASN A 551 61.01 -84.39 -103.41
N ALA A 552 60.44 -85.56 -103.72
CA ALA A 552 60.60 -86.81 -102.97
C ALA A 552 61.91 -87.59 -103.24
N ASP A 553 63.08 -87.01 -102.99
CA ASP A 553 64.38 -87.70 -103.14
C ASP A 553 65.31 -87.49 -101.93
N ASP A 554 64.91 -87.97 -100.75
CA ASP A 554 65.75 -88.00 -99.55
C ASP A 554 66.27 -89.41 -99.25
N VAL A 555 67.40 -89.77 -99.86
CA VAL A 555 68.21 -90.89 -99.39
C VAL A 555 69.43 -90.33 -98.67
N ALA A 556 69.60 -90.68 -97.39
CA ALA A 556 70.82 -90.38 -96.64
C ALA A 556 72.04 -91.03 -97.32
N ASP A 557 73.01 -90.24 -97.80
CA ASP A 557 74.28 -90.80 -98.30
C ASP A 557 75.16 -91.25 -97.12
N ALA A 558 75.80 -92.41 -97.26
CA ALA A 558 76.49 -93.14 -96.20
C ALA A 558 77.64 -92.40 -95.50
#